data_AF-A0A3M8RQU4-F1
#
_entry.id   AF-A0A3M8RQU4-F1
#
_cell.length_a   1.000
_cell.length_b   1.000
_cell.length_c   1.000
_cell.angle_alpha   90.00
_cell.angle_beta   90.00
_cell.angle_gamma   90.00
#
_symmetry.space_group_name_H-M   'P 1'
#
loop_
_entity.id
_entity.type
_entity.pdbx_description
1 polymer ?
#
loop_
_entity_poly.entity_id
_entity_poly.type
_entity_poly.pdbx_seq_one_letter_code
_entity_poly.pdbx_strand_id
1 'polypeptide(L)' 'MKILLIDDHALFRAGVRLLLGTITPDVQVFEASTVGESLVLE' A
#
# COMPACT_ATOMS: atom_id res chain seq x y z
N MET A 1 11.18 -5.22 2.05
CA MET A 1 10.72 -4.16 3.00
C MET A 1 9.20 -4.18 3.05
N LYS A 2 8.58 -4.03 4.22
CA LYS A 2 7.11 -3.98 4.33
C LYS A 2 6.63 -2.54 4.39
N ILE A 3 5.64 -2.19 3.57
CA ILE A 3 5.02 -0.86 3.52
C ILE A 3 3.51 -1.03 3.64
N LEU A 4 2.90 -0.25 4.54
CA LEU A 4 1.45 -0.12 4.66
C LEU A 4 1.02 1.21 4.03
N LEU A 5 0.17 1.15 3.02
CA LEU A 5 -0.38 2.30 2.31
C LEU A 5 -1.85 2.47 2.65
N ILE A 6 -2.19 3.59 3.30
CA ILE A 6 -3.56 3.90 3.71
C ILE A 6 -4.01 5.14 2.93
N ASP A 7 -5.02 4.96 2.08
CA ASP A 7 -5.60 6.03 1.27
C ASP A 7 -7.00 5.61 0.82
N ASP A 8 -8.00 6.50 0.90
CA ASP A 8 -9.39 6.20 0.57
C ASP A 8 -9.64 6.11 -0.95
N HIS A 9 -8.69 6.50 -1.79
CA HIS A 9 -8.79 6.47 -3.25
C HIS A 9 -8.02 5.30 -3.86
N ALA A 10 -8.77 4.35 -4.43
CA ALA A 10 -8.19 3.14 -5.05
C ALA A 10 -7.18 3.45 -6.18
N LEU A 11 -7.42 4.49 -6.98
CA LEU A 11 -6.53 4.89 -8.07
C LEU A 11 -5.16 5.35 -7.56
N PHE A 12 -5.14 6.06 -6.43
CA PHE A 12 -3.90 6.55 -5.83
C PHE A 12 -3.06 5.39 -5.30
N ARG A 13 -3.68 4.43 -4.60
CA ARG A 13 -2.98 3.24 -4.12
C ARG A 13 -2.35 2.42 -5.24
N ALA A 14 -3.09 2.21 -6.33
CA ALA A 14 -2.56 1.53 -7.52
C ALA A 14 -1.33 2.23 -8.11
N GLY A 15 -1.35 3.56 -8.19
CA GLY A 15 -0.21 4.35 -8.68
C GLY A 15 1.01 4.26 -7.78
N VAL A 16 0.82 4.39 -6.46
CA VAL A 16 1.92 4.29 -5.48
C VAL A 16 2.53 2.89 -5.46
N ARG A 17 1.71 1.83 -5.49
CA ARG A 17 2.20 0.45 -5.58
C ARG A 17 3.07 0.21 -6.81
N LEU A 18 2.68 0.76 -7.96
CA LEU A 18 3.47 0.68 -9.19
C LEU A 18 4.82 1.38 -9.01
N LEU A 19 4.83 2.60 -8.47
CA LEU A 19 6.05 3.37 -8.23
C LEU A 19 6.99 2.64 -7.25
N LEU A 20 6.46 2.12 -6.14
CA LEU A 20 7.24 1.37 -5.15
C LEU A 20 7.92 0.15 -5.78
N GLY A 21 7.23 -0.57 -6.68
CA GLY A 21 7.79 -1.69 -7.43
C GLY A 21 8.95 -1.32 -8.35
N THR A 22 9.05 -0.06 -8.80
CA THR A 22 10.20 0.41 -9.59
C THR A 22 11.42 0.77 -8.73
N ILE A 23 11.22 1.07 -7.45
CA ILE A 23 12.30 1.51 -6.54
C ILE A 23 12.97 0.31 -5.88
N THR A 24 12.19 -0.68 -5.43
CA THR A 24 12.71 -1.87 -4.76
C THR A 24 11.88 -3.11 -5.15
N PRO A 25 12.49 -4.15 -5.76
CA PRO A 25 11.76 -5.31 -6.27
C PRO A 25 11.08 -6.15 -5.17
N ASP A 26 11.63 -6.15 -3.96
CA ASP A 26 11.20 -7.01 -2.84
C ASP A 26 10.36 -6.23 -1.80
N VAL A 27 9.60 -5.26 -2.28
CA VAL A 27 8.64 -4.53 -1.44
C VAL A 27 7.34 -5.32 -1.33
N GLN A 28 6.92 -5.56 -0.09
CA GLN A 28 5.57 -6.03 0.21
C GLN A 28 4.73 -4.81 0.57
N VAL A 29 3.72 -4.53 -0.26
CA VAL A 29 2.79 -3.42 -0.06
C VAL A 29 1.48 -3.99 0.45
N PHE A 30 1.07 -3.53 1.63
CA PHE A 30 -0.24 -3.75 2.21
C PHE A 30 -1.07 -2.50 1.97
N GLU A 31 -2.34 -2.63 1.59
CA GLU A 31 -3.20 -1.51 1.24
C GLU A 31 -4.44 -1.51 2.13
N ALA A 32 -4.86 -0.32 2.55
CA ALA A 32 -6.12 -0.09 3.24
C ALA A 32 -6.80 1.19 2.75
N SER A 33 -8.12 1.20 2.70
CA SER A 33 -8.94 2.38 2.38
C SER A 33 -9.26 3.25 3.60
N THR A 34 -9.12 2.68 4.79
CA THR A 34 -9.40 3.36 6.06
C THR A 34 -8.40 2.96 7.14
N VAL A 35 -8.32 3.77 8.20
CA VAL A 35 -7.52 3.41 9.38
C VAL A 35 -8.02 2.11 10.00
N GLY A 36 -9.34 1.89 10.06
CA GLY A 36 -9.91 0.67 10.66
C GLY A 36 -9.49 -0.61 9.92
N GLU A 37 -9.53 -0.59 8.58
CA GLU A 37 -9.06 -1.69 7.74
C GLU A 37 -7.55 -1.94 7.92
N SER A 38 -6.77 -0.88 8.14
CA SER A 38 -5.33 -1.00 8.30
C SER A 38 -4.90 -1.74 9.58
N LEU A 39 -5.73 -1.71 10.62
CA LEU A 39 -5.44 -2.31 11.92
C LEU A 39 -5.57 -3.85 11.94
N VAL A 40 -6.17 -4.44 10.91
CA VAL A 40 -6.40 -5.89 10.79
C VAL A 40 -5.49 -6.57 9.76
N LEU A 41 -4.55 -5.84 9.16
CA LEU A 41 -3.58 -6.36 8.21
C LEU A 41 -2.35 -6.91 8.94
N GLU A 42 -2.04 -8.21 8.78
CA GLU A 42 -0.90 -8.93 9.37
C GLU A 42 0.29 -9.10 8.40
#